data_AF-A0A1H7Q9D0-F1
#
_entry.id   AF-A0A1H7Q9D0-F1
#
_cell.length_a   1.000
_cell.length_b   1.000
_cell.length_c   1.000
_cell.angle_alpha   90.00
_cell.angle_beta   90.00
_cell.angle_gamma   90.00
#
_symmetry.space_group_name_H-M   'P 1'
#
loop_
_entity.id
_entity.type
_entity.pdbx_description
1 polymer ?
#
loop_
_entity_poly.entity_id
_entity_poly.type
_entity_poly.pdbx_seq_one_letter_code
_entity_poly.pdbx_strand_id
1 'polypeptide(L)' 'MNSKHQQEITRKFKVLNHAQKIKNIAKTYRYFGICRETFYKWKRVYDRYGEQGLINSKPCPENHKL' A
#
# COMPACT_ATOMS: atom_id res chain seq x y z
N MET A 1 -15.39 0.03 -14.99
CA MET A 1 -14.27 -0.13 -14.04
C MET A 1 -14.01 1.22 -13.39
N ASN A 2 -14.17 1.32 -12.06
CA ASN A 2 -14.13 2.58 -11.32
C ASN A 2 -12.67 3.09 -11.21
N SER A 3 -12.35 4.23 -11.83
CA SER A 3 -11.00 4.81 -11.93
C SER A 3 -10.29 4.97 -10.58
N LYS A 4 -11.05 5.08 -9.48
CA LYS A 4 -10.52 5.17 -8.11
C LYS A 4 -9.77 3.90 -7.67
N HIS A 5 -10.28 2.71 -8.00
CA HIS A 5 -9.63 1.45 -7.63
C HIS A 5 -8.25 1.32 -8.29
N GLN A 6 -8.12 1.74 -9.55
CA GLN A 6 -6.85 1.69 -10.27
C GLN A 6 -5.80 2.62 -9.66
N GLN A 7 -6.22 3.82 -9.21
CA GLN A 7 -5.34 4.77 -8.53
C GLN A 7 -4.85 4.23 -7.19
N GLU A 8 -5.73 3.56 -6.43
CA GLU A 8 -5.35 2.92 -5.17
C GLU A 8 -4.36 1.77 -5.36
N ILE A 9 -4.59 0.90 -6.36
CA ILE A 9 -3.67 -0.19 -6.70
C ILE A 9 -2.29 0.37 -7.06
N THR A 10 -2.27 1.39 -7.92
CA THR A 10 -1.02 2.05 -8.34
C THR A 10 -0.28 2.68 -7.15
N ARG A 11 -1.02 3.29 -6.20
CA ARG A 11 -0.43 3.85 -4.98
C ARG A 11 0.19 2.78 -4.10
N LYS A 12 -0.52 1.66 -3.86
CA LYS A 12 0.00 0.55 -3.05
C LYS A 12 1.25 -0.07 -3.68
N PHE A 13 1.25 -0.22 -5.00
CA PHE A 13 2.42 -0.72 -5.74
C PHE A 13 3.63 0.21 -5.63
N LYS A 14 3.41 1.54 -5.76
CA LYS A 14 4.47 2.54 -5.55
C LYS A 14 5.09 2.45 -4.16
N VAL A 15 4.29 2.23 -3.12
CA VAL A 15 4.78 2.09 -1.74
C VAL A 15 5.69 0.88 -1.60
N LEU A 16 5.27 -0.29 -2.11
CA LEU A 16 6.06 -1.52 -2.04
C LEU A 16 7.37 -1.41 -2.82
N ASN A 17 7.33 -0.88 -4.05
CA ASN A 17 8.51 -0.68 -4.87
C ASN A 17 9.49 0.33 -4.23
N HIS A 18 8.97 1.43 -3.66
CA HIS A 18 9.80 2.40 -2.96
C HIS A 18 10.48 1.81 -1.72
N ALA A 19 9.79 0.94 -0.98
CA ALA A 19 10.38 0.22 0.15
C ALA A 19 11.52 -0.71 -0.27
N GLN A 20 11.39 -1.37 -1.43
CA GLN A 20 12.47 -2.20 -1.98
C GLN A 20 13.68 -1.36 -2.40
N LYS A 21 13.46 -0.20 -3.02
CA LYS A 21 14.55 0.70 -3.45
C LYS A 21 15.32 1.32 -2.29
N ILE A 22 14.61 1.82 -1.27
CA ILE A 22 15.24 2.55 -0.16
C ILE A 22 15.87 1.60 0.88
N LYS A 23 15.45 0.32 0.93
CA LYS A 23 15.79 -0.67 1.99
C LYS A 23 15.46 -0.22 3.43
N ASN A 24 14.88 0.96 3.62
CA ASN A 24 14.44 1.51 4.90
C ASN A 24 12.92 1.65 4.94
N ILE A 25 12.27 0.59 5.41
CA ILE A 25 10.80 0.48 5.51
C ILE A 25 10.22 1.58 6.41
N ALA A 26 10.95 1.98 7.47
CA ALA A 26 10.51 2.99 8.41
C ALA A 26 10.33 4.37 7.78
N LYS A 27 11.28 4.75 6.91
CA LYS A 27 11.16 5.97 6.11
C LYS A 27 10.04 5.88 5.09
N THR A 28 9.85 4.70 4.48
CA THR A 28 8.82 4.51 3.45
C THR A 28 7.40 4.73 3.97
N TYR A 29 6.98 4.07 5.05
CA TYR A 29 5.59 4.25 5.52
C TYR A 29 5.32 5.66 6.04
N ARG A 30 6.31 6.33 6.64
CA ARG A 30 6.22 7.75 7.04
C ARG A 30 6.07 8.67 5.83
N TYR A 31 6.86 8.44 4.78
CA TYR A 31 6.79 9.22 3.55
C TYR A 31 5.44 9.11 2.85
N PHE A 32 4.83 7.93 2.82
CA PHE A 32 3.52 7.71 2.20
C PHE A 32 2.32 7.99 3.13
N GLY A 33 2.57 8.33 4.40
CA GLY A 33 1.53 8.59 5.39
C GLY A 33 0.70 7.36 5.74
N ILE A 34 1.30 6.17 5.75
CA ILE A 34 0.63 4.92 6.11
C ILE A 34 1.18 4.36 7.43
N CYS A 35 0.35 3.60 8.13
CA CYS A 35 0.78 2.88 9.32
C CYS A 35 1.69 1.70 8.94
N ARG A 36 2.61 1.37 9.85
CA ARG A 36 3.49 0.20 9.72
C ARG A 36 2.69 -1.09 9.49
N GLU A 37 1.61 -1.28 10.23
CA GLU A 37 0.75 -2.47 10.13
C GLU A 37 0.13 -2.62 8.74
N THR A 38 -0.38 -1.52 8.17
CA THR A 38 -0.93 -1.49 6.81
C THR A 38 0.10 -1.92 5.78
N PHE A 39 1.33 -1.42 5.91
CA PHE A 39 2.43 -1.81 5.03
C PHE A 39 2.69 -3.33 5.08
N TYR A 40 2.81 -3.91 6.28
CA TYR A 40 3.06 -5.34 6.43
C TYR A 40 1.87 -6.19 5.97
N LYS A 41 0.64 -5.70 6.13
CA LYS A 41 -0.56 -6.36 5.59
C LYS A 41 -0.48 -6.43 4.06
N TRP A 42 -0.21 -5.32 3.38
CA TRP A 42 -0.05 -5.31 1.93
C TRP A 42 1.12 -6.18 1.48
N LYS A 43 2.26 -6.12 2.17
CA LYS A 43 3.42 -6.96 1.87
C LYS A 43 3.09 -8.45 1.98
N ARG A 44 2.40 -8.88 3.04
CA ARG A 44 2.02 -10.29 3.24
C ARG A 44 1.02 -10.77 2.18
N VAL A 45 0.08 -9.91 1.81
CA VAL A 45 -0.92 -10.22 0.78
C VAL A 45 -0.27 -10.27 -0.61
N TYR A 46 0.66 -9.37 -0.90
CA TYR A 46 1.47 -9.39 -2.12
C TYR A 46 2.34 -10.64 -2.22
N ASP A 47 2.97 -11.04 -1.12
CA ASP A 47 3.80 -12.25 -1.05
C ASP A 47 2.97 -13.52 -1.32
N ARG A 48 1.72 -13.55 -0.83
CA ARG A 48 0.83 -14.71 -0.98
C ARG A 48 0.09 -14.78 -2.33
N TYR A 49 -0.35 -13.64 -2.86
CA TYR A 49 -1.26 -13.59 -4.01
C TYR A 49 -0.74 -12.73 -5.17
N GLY A 50 0.46 -12.17 -5.06
CA GLY A 50 1.00 -11.21 -6.02
C GLY A 50 0.19 -9.92 -6.08
N GLU A 51 0.21 -9.28 -7.24
CA GLU A 51 -0.48 -8.01 -7.50
C GLU A 51 -1.99 -8.10 -7.29
N GLN A 52 -2.58 -9.27 -7.60
CA GLN A 52 -4.01 -9.52 -7.46
C GLN A 52 -4.50 -9.40 -6.02
N GLY A 53 -3.64 -9.71 -5.04
CA GLY A 53 -3.97 -9.57 -3.62
C GLY A 53 -4.17 -8.12 -3.16
N LEU A 54 -3.51 -7.15 -3.80
CA LEU A 54 -3.66 -5.73 -3.44
C LEU A 54 -4.94 -5.09 -3.97
N ILE A 55 -5.51 -5.67 -5.04
CA ILE A 55 -6.74 -5.24 -5.69
C ILE A 55 -7.94 -5.36 -4.74
N ASN A 56 -7.99 -6.45 -3.96
CA ASN A 56 -9.14 -6.77 -3.11
C ASN A 56 -8.95 -6.38 -1.62
N SER A 57 -7.79 -5.83 -1.26
CA SER A 57 -7.60 -5.32 0.11
C SER A 57 -8.34 -4.00 0.26
N LYS A 58 -9.37 -4.00 1.13
CA LYS A 58 -10.16 -2.83 1.54
C LYS A 58 -9.26 -1.58 1.62
N PRO A 59 -9.73 -0.41 1.14
CA PRO A 59 -8.99 0.84 1.23
C PRO A 59 -8.53 1.06 2.67
N CYS A 60 -7.33 1.61 2.84
CA CYS A 60 -6.96 2.18 4.12
C CYS A 60 -8.06 3.19 4.50
N PRO A 61 -8.55 3.20 5.75
CA PRO A 61 -9.60 4.11 6.16
C PRO A 61 -9.16 5.53 5.77
N GLU A 62 -10.01 6.22 5.03
CA GLU A 62 -9.79 7.63 4.72
C GLU A 62 -9.65 8.35 6.05
N ASN A 63 -8.49 8.97 6.27
CA ASN A 63 -8.33 9.82 7.44
C ASN A 63 -9.29 10.99 7.22
N HIS A 64 -10.47 10.92 7.82
CA HIS A 64 -11.44 12.02 7.81
C HIS A 64 -10.70 13.21 8.41
N LYS A 65 -10.34 14.18 7.56
CA LYS A 65 -9.73 15.41 8.05
C LYS A 65 -10.75 16.04 9.01
N LEU A 66 -10.30 16.29 10.23
CA LEU A 66 -11.01 17.13 11.20
C LEU A 66 -11.32 18.51 10.60
#